data_AF-A0A1G3VQ49-F1
#
_entry.id   AF-A0A1G3VQ49-F1
#
_cell.length_a   1.000
_cell.length_b   1.000
_cell.length_c   1.000
_cell.angle_alpha   90.00
_cell.angle_beta   90.00
_cell.angle_gamma   90.00
#
_symmetry.space_group_name_H-M   'P 1'
#
loop_
_entity.id
_entity.type
_entity.pdbx_description
1 polymer ?
#
loop_
_entity_poly.entity_id
_entity_poly.type
_entity_poly.pdbx_seq_one_letter_code
_entity_poly.pdbx_strand_id
1 'polypeptide(L)'
;MFLQRTVNNEISCKSTGLHSGMKVGMVIRPAAVDTGIIFVRGDLKGNNRIKADVHNVRDTTLATTLGLNGVTVATVEHLMSAFSGMGIDNAEVEVNAPEIPIMDGSARPFVDLLREAGSHVQGKDKKLLVITKKISVSDGESTAMLLPSPEFRITYKIEFTHPSIGVQSYHMKFTDVTYEEEISSARTFGFLKDVEYLQAKGLALGGSLKNAVILDDHRIINKDGLRFPDEFVKHKILDAIGDLSLIGIPIIGHFVAFKSGHRLNNILLKELLVRRECWTLASRFSKKEAFSVFPSLSVPSFRVTDPAPPSASAI
;
A
#
# COMPACT_ATOMS: atom_id res chain seq x y z
N MET A 1 -15.28 -9.14 -15.76
CA MET A 1 -14.92 -10.36 -15.00
C MET A 1 -13.81 -9.95 -14.05
N PHE A 2 -13.90 -10.26 -12.76
CA PHE A 2 -12.93 -9.78 -11.77
C PHE A 2 -11.99 -10.94 -11.41
N LEU A 3 -11.00 -11.16 -12.28
CA LEU A 3 -10.05 -12.26 -12.22
C LEU A 3 -8.77 -11.83 -11.50
N GLN A 4 -8.09 -12.78 -10.85
CA GLN A 4 -6.78 -12.55 -10.24
C GLN A 4 -5.77 -12.13 -11.31
N ARG A 5 -4.73 -11.39 -10.93
CA ARG A 5 -3.69 -10.87 -11.79
C ARG A 5 -2.32 -11.09 -11.19
N THR A 6 -1.35 -11.24 -12.07
CA THR A 6 0.08 -11.26 -11.78
C THR A 6 0.81 -10.43 -12.83
N VAL A 7 2.06 -10.04 -12.56
CA VAL A 7 2.92 -9.37 -13.56
C VAL A 7 3.18 -10.28 -14.77
N ASN A 8 3.35 -9.70 -15.97
CA ASN A 8 3.69 -10.46 -17.19
C ASN A 8 5.17 -10.80 -17.25
N ASN A 9 6.01 -9.81 -17.01
CA ASN A 9 7.45 -9.90 -17.11
C ASN A 9 8.08 -9.71 -15.73
N GLU A 10 9.30 -10.23 -15.57
CA GLU A 10 10.11 -9.94 -14.40
C GLU A 10 10.47 -8.45 -14.35
N ILE A 11 10.34 -7.84 -13.17
CA ILE A 11 10.75 -6.46 -12.91
C ILE A 11 11.99 -6.50 -12.04
N SER A 12 13.00 -5.69 -12.35
CA SER A 12 14.18 -5.52 -11.51
C SER A 12 14.42 -4.03 -11.22
N CYS A 13 14.69 -3.69 -9.97
CA CYS A 13 15.12 -2.33 -9.60
C CYS A 13 16.16 -2.33 -8.50
N LYS A 14 16.86 -1.20 -8.36
CA LYS A 14 17.87 -0.96 -7.33
C LYS A 14 17.68 0.43 -6.73
N SER A 15 17.77 0.52 -5.41
CA SER A 15 17.81 1.80 -4.70
C SER A 15 18.48 1.61 -3.34
N THR A 16 18.17 2.48 -2.39
CA THR A 16 18.61 2.41 -0.99
C THR A 16 17.40 2.10 -0.10
N GLY A 17 17.58 1.40 1.01
CA GLY A 17 16.56 1.32 2.06
C GLY A 17 16.46 2.67 2.80
N LEU A 18 15.25 3.13 3.12
CA LEU A 18 15.03 4.41 3.81
C LEU A 18 15.70 4.40 5.18
N HIS A 19 15.41 3.38 5.97
CA HIS A 19 15.83 3.31 7.36
C HIS A 19 17.23 2.72 7.49
N SER A 20 17.49 1.61 6.81
CA SER A 20 18.77 0.90 6.90
C SER A 20 19.92 1.59 6.17
N GLY A 21 19.64 2.42 5.16
CA GLY A 21 20.67 3.03 4.32
C GLY A 21 21.42 2.03 3.42
N MET A 22 21.01 0.76 3.40
CA MET A 22 21.67 -0.26 2.60
C MET A 22 21.31 -0.15 1.13
N LYS A 23 22.23 -0.53 0.24
CA LYS A 23 21.92 -0.72 -1.18
C LYS A 23 21.05 -1.96 -1.33
N VAL A 24 19.88 -1.78 -1.94
CA VAL A 24 18.88 -2.83 -2.13
C VAL A 24 18.68 -3.10 -3.61
N GLY A 25 18.78 -4.37 -4.00
CA GLY A 25 18.26 -4.89 -5.25
C GLY A 25 16.99 -5.67 -4.99
N MET A 26 15.98 -5.43 -5.81
CA MET A 26 14.68 -6.09 -5.72
C MET A 26 14.26 -6.62 -7.10
N VAL A 27 13.69 -7.82 -7.11
CA VAL A 27 13.14 -8.47 -8.29
C VAL A 27 11.70 -8.92 -8.01
N ILE A 28 10.77 -8.59 -8.90
CA ILE A 28 9.36 -9.01 -8.82
C ILE A 28 9.07 -9.99 -9.95
N ARG A 29 8.56 -11.16 -9.60
CA ARG A 29 8.26 -12.25 -10.55
C ARG A 29 6.78 -12.60 -10.57
N PRO A 30 6.28 -13.12 -11.71
CA PRO A 30 4.95 -13.68 -11.76
C PRO A 30 4.78 -14.82 -10.75
N ALA A 31 3.58 -14.96 -10.17
CA ALA A 31 3.26 -16.06 -9.27
C ALA A 31 1.95 -16.75 -9.66
N ALA A 32 1.80 -18.01 -9.26
CA ALA A 32 0.62 -18.80 -9.53
C ALA A 32 -0.63 -18.24 -8.82
N VAL A 33 -1.81 -18.67 -9.27
CA VAL A 33 -3.10 -18.32 -8.67
C VAL A 33 -3.12 -18.63 -7.17
N ASP A 34 -3.75 -17.77 -6.38
CA ASP A 34 -3.86 -17.81 -4.90
C ASP A 34 -2.54 -17.79 -4.12
N THR A 35 -1.41 -17.52 -4.77
CA THR A 35 -0.13 -17.36 -4.07
C THR A 35 -0.19 -16.18 -3.09
N GLY A 36 -0.86 -15.10 -3.48
CA GLY A 36 -0.74 -13.80 -2.84
C GLY A 36 0.62 -13.15 -3.14
N ILE A 37 0.98 -12.15 -2.35
CA ILE A 37 2.31 -11.53 -2.41
C ILE A 37 3.24 -12.26 -1.42
N ILE A 38 4.37 -12.77 -1.93
CA ILE A 38 5.39 -13.43 -1.13
C ILE A 38 6.70 -12.66 -1.22
N PHE A 39 7.20 -12.20 -0.09
CA PHE A 39 8.55 -11.64 0.01
C PHE A 39 9.58 -12.75 0.22
N VAL A 40 10.72 -12.65 -0.44
CA VAL A 40 11.83 -13.61 -0.37
C VAL A 40 13.13 -12.86 -0.09
N ARG A 41 13.79 -13.18 1.01
CA ARG A 41 15.13 -12.66 1.34
C ARG A 41 16.20 -13.48 0.60
N GLY A 42 16.51 -13.05 -0.62
CA GLY A 42 17.44 -13.74 -1.54
C GLY A 42 18.88 -13.80 -1.02
N ASP A 43 19.24 -12.91 -0.10
CA ASP A 43 20.54 -12.90 0.59
C ASP A 43 20.67 -13.96 1.70
N LEU A 44 19.57 -14.62 2.08
CA LEU A 44 19.53 -15.64 3.14
C LEU A 44 19.25 -17.05 2.58
N LYS A 45 19.83 -18.07 3.20
CA LYS A 45 19.59 -19.48 2.87
C LYS A 45 18.47 -20.08 3.72
N GLY A 46 17.48 -20.71 3.09
CA GLY A 46 16.39 -21.43 3.77
C GLY A 46 15.46 -20.51 4.57
N ASN A 47 14.20 -20.93 4.77
CA ASN A 47 13.18 -20.21 5.56
C ASN A 47 13.11 -18.68 5.33
N ASN A 48 13.43 -18.24 4.12
CA ASN A 48 13.62 -16.83 3.75
C ASN A 48 12.37 -16.22 3.12
N ARG A 49 11.22 -16.89 3.22
CA ARG A 49 9.96 -16.51 2.57
C ARG A 49 8.97 -16.01 3.60
N ILE A 50 8.35 -14.86 3.34
CA ILE A 50 7.35 -14.23 4.21
C ILE A 50 6.15 -13.86 3.35
N LYS A 51 4.98 -14.41 3.66
CA LYS A 51 3.73 -13.99 3.00
C LYS A 51 3.33 -12.61 3.49
N ALA A 52 2.94 -11.72 2.58
CA ALA A 52 2.32 -10.44 2.90
C ALA A 52 0.93 -10.70 3.49
N ASP A 53 0.89 -10.78 4.81
CA ASP A 53 -0.28 -11.16 5.58
C ASP A 53 -0.25 -10.43 6.92
N VAL A 54 -1.40 -9.94 7.37
CA VAL A 54 -1.57 -9.24 8.64
C VAL A 54 -1.01 -10.02 9.85
N HIS A 55 -1.05 -11.36 9.82
CA HIS A 55 -0.50 -12.21 10.88
C HIS A 55 1.04 -12.21 10.90
N ASN A 56 1.68 -11.83 9.80
CA ASN A 56 3.13 -11.71 9.68
C ASN A 56 3.65 -10.30 9.98
N VAL A 57 2.78 -9.31 10.27
CA VAL A 57 3.23 -7.99 10.73
C VAL A 57 3.88 -8.12 12.11
N ARG A 58 5.14 -7.66 12.24
CA ARG A 58 5.95 -7.74 13.46
C ARG A 58 6.24 -6.40 14.09
N ASP A 59 6.45 -5.37 13.28
CA ASP A 59 6.68 -4.02 13.74
C ASP A 59 5.93 -3.02 12.85
N THR A 60 5.53 -1.91 13.45
CA THR A 60 4.81 -0.81 12.81
C THR A 60 5.42 0.54 13.18
N THR A 61 6.63 0.53 13.75
CA THR A 61 7.38 1.73 14.14
C THR A 61 8.02 2.33 12.90
N LEU A 62 7.56 3.53 12.50
CA LEU A 62 7.98 4.27 11.30
C LEU A 62 7.66 3.65 9.94
N ALA A 63 7.50 2.33 9.87
CA ALA A 63 7.16 1.56 8.67
C ALA A 63 6.44 0.26 9.05
N THR A 64 5.81 -0.41 8.08
CA THR A 64 5.27 -1.76 8.28
C THR A 64 6.37 -2.78 7.99
N THR A 65 6.69 -3.61 9.00
CA THR A 65 7.66 -4.70 8.89
C THR A 65 6.98 -6.06 9.00
N LEU A 66 7.20 -6.89 8.00
CA LEU A 66 6.79 -8.30 8.01
C LEU A 66 7.90 -9.18 8.58
N GLY A 67 7.53 -10.26 9.27
CA GLY A 67 8.50 -11.24 9.75
C GLY A 67 7.93 -12.62 10.03
N LEU A 68 8.69 -13.64 9.66
CA LEU A 68 8.39 -15.05 9.84
C LEU A 68 9.71 -15.82 10.01
N ASN A 69 9.74 -16.79 10.92
CA ASN A 69 10.92 -17.66 11.15
C ASN A 69 12.24 -16.90 11.40
N GLY A 70 12.19 -15.75 12.09
CA GLY A 70 13.37 -14.92 12.38
C GLY A 70 13.86 -14.06 11.21
N VAL A 71 13.21 -14.15 10.05
CA VAL A 71 13.49 -13.30 8.87
C VAL A 71 12.51 -12.14 8.84
N THR A 72 12.98 -10.96 8.44
CA THR A 72 12.16 -9.76 8.28
C THR A 72 12.38 -9.05 6.95
N VAL A 73 11.34 -8.32 6.53
CA VAL A 73 11.36 -7.34 5.43
C VAL A 73 10.57 -6.12 5.88
N ALA A 74 11.23 -4.97 5.98
CA ALA A 74 10.69 -3.70 6.40
C ALA A 74 10.24 -2.82 5.22
N THR A 75 9.40 -1.82 5.52
CA THR A 75 8.98 -0.77 4.59
C THR A 75 8.21 -1.32 3.39
N VAL A 76 7.32 -2.28 3.64
CA VAL A 76 6.55 -2.95 2.57
C VAL A 76 5.40 -2.11 2.03
N GLU A 77 4.95 -1.11 2.78
CA GLU A 77 3.73 -0.34 2.55
C GLU A 77 3.64 0.31 1.17
N HIS A 78 4.72 0.92 0.65
CA HIS A 78 4.65 1.61 -0.66
C HIS A 78 4.55 0.64 -1.82
N LEU A 79 5.28 -0.48 -1.75
CA LEU A 79 5.19 -1.54 -2.76
C LEU A 79 3.84 -2.25 -2.69
N MET A 80 3.36 -2.56 -1.49
CA MET A 80 2.03 -3.14 -1.28
C MET A 80 0.93 -2.20 -1.78
N SER A 81 1.09 -0.89 -1.58
CA SER A 81 0.20 0.14 -2.13
C SER A 81 0.19 0.09 -3.65
N ALA A 82 1.36 0.00 -4.30
CA ALA A 82 1.46 -0.14 -5.75
C ALA A 82 0.78 -1.42 -6.26
N PHE A 83 0.99 -2.57 -5.62
CA PHE A 83 0.29 -3.81 -5.99
C PHE A 83 -1.23 -3.68 -5.86
N SER A 84 -1.72 -3.14 -4.75
CA SER A 84 -3.16 -2.93 -4.53
C SER A 84 -3.75 -1.94 -5.53
N GLY A 85 -3.06 -0.82 -5.77
CA GLY A 85 -3.41 0.21 -6.73
C GLY A 85 -3.51 -0.28 -8.17
N MET A 86 -2.53 -1.09 -8.59
CA MET A 86 -2.44 -1.62 -9.95
C MET A 86 -3.15 -2.98 -10.12
N GLY A 87 -3.71 -3.53 -9.03
CA GLY A 87 -4.53 -4.73 -9.05
C GLY A 87 -3.78 -6.05 -9.15
N ILE A 88 -2.51 -6.10 -8.75
CA ILE A 88 -1.68 -7.31 -8.70
C ILE A 88 -2.04 -8.12 -7.44
N ASP A 89 -2.49 -9.36 -7.63
CA ASP A 89 -2.87 -10.24 -6.51
C ASP A 89 -1.75 -11.22 -6.15
N ASN A 90 -1.02 -11.68 -7.16
CA ASN A 90 -0.01 -12.71 -7.02
C ASN A 90 1.33 -12.21 -7.54
N ALA A 91 2.36 -12.24 -6.70
CA ALA A 91 3.74 -11.95 -7.10
C ALA A 91 4.73 -12.54 -6.07
N GLU A 92 5.91 -12.89 -6.56
CA GLU A 92 7.06 -13.17 -5.70
C GLU A 92 8.03 -11.99 -5.76
N VAL A 93 8.35 -11.42 -4.60
CA VAL A 93 9.23 -10.26 -4.45
C VAL A 93 10.52 -10.71 -3.77
N GLU A 94 11.57 -10.91 -4.56
CA GLU A 94 12.89 -11.21 -4.03
C GLU A 94 13.63 -9.90 -3.73
N VAL A 95 14.23 -9.82 -2.53
CA VAL A 95 15.02 -8.68 -2.08
C VAL A 95 16.29 -9.18 -1.41
N ASN A 96 17.41 -8.50 -1.65
CA ASN A 96 18.72 -8.89 -1.12
C ASN A 96 19.14 -8.12 0.15
N ALA A 97 18.16 -7.55 0.85
CA ALA A 97 18.31 -6.76 2.06
C ALA A 97 17.04 -6.85 2.92
N PRO A 98 17.09 -6.57 4.24
CA PRO A 98 15.95 -6.58 5.16
C PRO A 98 14.92 -5.46 4.95
N GLU A 99 15.00 -4.67 3.88
CA GLU A 99 14.13 -3.52 3.64
C GLU A 99 13.85 -3.38 2.14
N ILE A 100 12.65 -2.95 1.78
CA ILE A 100 12.28 -2.62 0.39
C ILE A 100 12.98 -1.31 -0.04
N PRO A 101 13.45 -1.20 -1.30
CA PRO A 101 14.05 0.04 -1.79
C PRO A 101 13.06 1.22 -1.70
N ILE A 102 13.49 2.36 -1.15
CA ILE A 102 12.59 3.53 -0.97
C ILE A 102 12.27 4.28 -2.27
N MET A 103 13.07 4.05 -3.31
CA MET A 103 12.95 4.75 -4.60
C MET A 103 12.99 6.28 -4.40
N ASP A 104 11.89 6.98 -4.70
CA ASP A 104 11.74 8.43 -4.52
C ASP A 104 10.87 8.81 -3.30
N GLY A 105 10.56 7.84 -2.44
CA GLY A 105 9.69 8.02 -1.28
C GLY A 105 8.20 7.84 -1.55
N SER A 106 7.80 7.57 -2.80
CA SER A 106 6.41 7.34 -3.19
C SER A 106 6.26 5.95 -3.84
N ALA A 107 5.02 5.60 -4.19
CA ALA A 107 4.74 4.37 -4.93
C ALA A 107 4.90 4.53 -6.45
N ARG A 108 5.10 5.77 -6.94
CA ARG A 108 5.11 6.06 -8.38
C ARG A 108 6.18 5.29 -9.16
N PRO A 109 7.44 5.17 -8.70
CA PRO A 109 8.43 4.35 -9.40
C PRO A 109 8.02 2.88 -9.53
N PHE A 110 7.34 2.31 -8.52
CA PHE A 110 6.82 0.94 -8.62
C PHE A 110 5.66 0.83 -9.60
N VAL A 111 4.76 1.82 -9.61
CA VAL A 111 3.65 1.91 -10.56
C VAL A 111 4.16 1.96 -12.00
N ASP A 112 5.17 2.79 -12.28
CA ASP A 112 5.76 2.91 -13.62
C ASP A 112 6.41 1.58 -14.06
N LEU A 113 7.14 0.90 -13.16
CA LEU A 113 7.72 -0.43 -13.44
C LEU A 113 6.64 -1.51 -13.67
N LEU A 114 5.56 -1.50 -12.90
CA LEU A 114 4.42 -2.42 -13.07
C LEU A 114 3.71 -2.20 -14.40
N ARG A 115 3.57 -0.95 -14.82
CA ARG A 115 3.02 -0.59 -16.13
C ARG A 115 3.93 -1.08 -17.26
N GLU A 116 5.23 -0.85 -17.17
CA GLU A 116 6.19 -1.26 -18.18
C GLU A 116 6.21 -2.79 -18.34
N ALA A 117 6.22 -3.52 -17.24
CA ALA A 117 6.15 -4.98 -17.28
C ALA A 117 4.81 -5.51 -17.80
N GLY A 118 3.72 -4.77 -17.55
CA GLY A 118 2.35 -5.18 -17.80
C GLY A 118 1.86 -6.28 -16.85
N SER A 119 0.56 -6.57 -16.90
CA SER A 119 -0.02 -7.69 -16.14
C SER A 119 -0.89 -8.59 -17.03
N HIS A 120 -1.16 -9.80 -16.54
CA HIS A 120 -2.16 -10.68 -17.14
C HIS A 120 -3.15 -11.17 -16.09
N VAL A 121 -4.37 -11.39 -16.55
CA VAL A 121 -5.41 -12.05 -15.79
C VAL A 121 -5.14 -13.56 -15.71
N GLN A 122 -5.41 -14.14 -14.56
CA GLN A 122 -5.31 -15.57 -14.28
C GLN A 122 -6.72 -16.16 -14.20
N GLY A 123 -6.89 -17.44 -14.53
CA GLY A 123 -8.19 -18.09 -14.70
C GLY A 123 -9.06 -18.30 -13.44
N LYS A 124 -8.91 -17.47 -12.41
CA LYS A 124 -9.65 -17.54 -11.15
C LYS A 124 -10.21 -16.20 -10.72
N ASP A 125 -11.45 -16.18 -10.25
CA ASP A 125 -12.07 -14.96 -9.72
C ASP A 125 -11.39 -14.50 -8.42
N LYS A 126 -11.20 -13.19 -8.30
CA LYS A 126 -10.84 -12.54 -7.03
C LYS A 126 -12.02 -12.62 -6.07
N LYS A 127 -11.72 -12.83 -4.79
CA LYS A 127 -12.67 -12.65 -3.70
C LYS A 127 -12.65 -11.18 -3.27
N LEU A 128 -13.76 -10.68 -2.75
CA LEU A 128 -13.91 -9.33 -2.21
C LEU A 128 -14.38 -9.43 -0.77
N LEU A 129 -13.74 -8.69 0.13
CA LEU A 129 -14.19 -8.54 1.51
C LEU A 129 -15.13 -7.33 1.58
N VAL A 130 -16.42 -7.60 1.70
CA VAL A 130 -17.46 -6.55 1.71
C VAL A 130 -17.83 -6.22 3.15
N ILE A 131 -17.65 -4.97 3.54
CA ILE A 131 -18.01 -4.48 4.88
C ILE A 131 -19.54 -4.33 4.97
N THR A 132 -20.14 -5.00 5.95
CA THR A 132 -21.59 -5.04 6.18
C THR A 132 -22.02 -4.31 7.45
N LYS A 133 -21.09 -4.11 8.40
CA LYS A 133 -21.29 -3.29 9.61
C LYS A 133 -20.04 -2.47 9.92
N LYS A 134 -20.20 -1.40 10.70
CA LYS A 134 -19.08 -0.57 11.17
C LYS A 134 -18.11 -1.39 12.04
N ILE A 135 -16.81 -1.26 11.79
CA ILE A 135 -15.72 -1.63 12.70
C ILE A 135 -14.88 -0.38 12.96
N SER A 136 -14.52 -0.09 14.21
CA SER A 136 -13.65 1.05 14.55
C SER A 136 -12.71 0.72 15.67
N VAL A 137 -11.50 1.27 15.59
CA VAL A 137 -10.46 1.20 16.62
C VAL A 137 -9.93 2.60 16.91
N SER A 138 -9.36 2.79 18.10
CA SER A 138 -8.83 4.09 18.53
C SER A 138 -7.60 3.92 19.40
N ASP A 139 -6.71 4.90 19.35
CA ASP A 139 -5.52 5.00 20.20
C ASP A 139 -5.24 6.46 20.52
N GLY A 140 -5.54 6.86 21.76
CA GLY A 140 -5.61 8.28 22.14
C GLY A 140 -6.64 9.02 21.27
N GLU A 141 -6.19 10.09 20.60
CA GLU A 141 -7.02 10.87 19.67
C GLU A 141 -7.12 10.25 18.26
N SER A 142 -6.30 9.25 17.96
CA SER A 142 -6.22 8.66 16.62
C SER A 142 -7.34 7.64 16.44
N THR A 143 -8.00 7.66 15.28
CA THR A 143 -9.09 6.73 14.96
C THR A 143 -8.95 6.15 13.56
N ALA A 144 -9.35 4.88 13.40
CA ALA A 144 -9.47 4.22 12.11
C ALA A 144 -10.73 3.35 12.11
N MET A 145 -11.50 3.39 11.03
CA MET A 145 -12.73 2.62 10.92
C MET A 145 -13.04 2.20 9.49
N LEU A 146 -13.81 1.12 9.36
CA LEU A 146 -14.42 0.66 8.11
C LEU A 146 -15.93 0.74 8.25
N LEU A 147 -16.58 1.39 7.30
CA LEU A 147 -18.03 1.53 7.22
C LEU A 147 -18.57 0.78 5.99
N PRO A 148 -19.83 0.29 6.05
CA PRO A 148 -20.46 -0.31 4.88
C PRO A 148 -20.52 0.68 3.71
N SER A 149 -20.10 0.24 2.53
CA SER A 149 -20.18 1.02 1.29
C SER A 149 -20.19 0.06 0.08
N PRO A 150 -20.91 0.37 -1.01
CA PRO A 150 -20.92 -0.47 -2.21
C PRO A 150 -19.63 -0.34 -3.05
N GLU A 151 -18.69 0.51 -2.63
CA GLU A 151 -17.44 0.79 -3.34
C GLU A 151 -16.31 1.01 -2.32
N PHE A 152 -15.05 0.93 -2.75
CA PHE A 152 -13.94 1.26 -1.86
C PHE A 152 -13.71 2.78 -1.84
N ARG A 153 -13.92 3.39 -0.67
CA ARG A 153 -13.71 4.83 -0.43
C ARG A 153 -12.72 5.03 0.69
N ILE A 154 -11.97 6.12 0.61
CA ILE A 154 -11.04 6.52 1.65
C ILE A 154 -11.33 7.97 2.04
N THR A 155 -11.52 8.23 3.33
CA THR A 155 -11.46 9.56 3.93
C THR A 155 -10.32 9.57 4.93
N TYR A 156 -9.36 10.46 4.75
CA TYR A 156 -8.23 10.57 5.66
C TYR A 156 -8.07 12.01 6.11
N LYS A 157 -7.98 12.21 7.42
CA LYS A 157 -7.67 13.49 8.03
C LYS A 157 -6.38 13.39 8.83
N ILE A 158 -5.45 14.30 8.55
CA ILE A 158 -4.24 14.51 9.34
C ILE A 158 -4.30 15.84 10.06
N GLU A 159 -3.58 15.93 11.17
CA GLU A 159 -3.47 17.13 11.97
C GLU A 159 -2.08 17.18 12.57
N PHE A 160 -1.30 18.14 12.08
CA PHE A 160 0.06 18.42 12.53
C PHE A 160 0.13 19.88 12.99
N THR A 161 0.88 20.13 14.07
CA THR A 161 1.13 21.49 14.58
C THR A 161 2.06 22.29 13.68
N HIS A 162 2.68 21.65 12.67
CA HIS A 162 3.61 22.29 11.76
C HIS A 162 2.88 23.21 10.75
N PRO A 163 3.33 24.47 10.58
CA PRO A 163 2.61 25.48 9.79
C PRO A 163 2.44 25.12 8.31
N SER A 164 3.38 24.37 7.71
CA SER A 164 3.26 23.93 6.31
C SER A 164 2.35 22.72 6.09
N ILE A 165 1.91 22.05 7.16
CA ILE A 165 1.02 20.87 7.06
C ILE A 165 -0.37 21.23 7.58
N GLY A 166 -0.44 21.68 8.84
CA GLY A 166 -1.69 22.01 9.52
C GLY A 166 -2.67 20.84 9.58
N VAL A 167 -3.95 21.15 9.37
CA VAL A 167 -5.04 20.18 9.25
C VAL A 167 -5.34 19.97 7.78
N GLN A 168 -5.25 18.73 7.32
CA GLN A 168 -5.60 18.37 5.94
C GLN A 168 -6.60 17.22 5.95
N SER A 169 -7.52 17.22 5.00
CA SER A 169 -8.48 16.14 4.79
C SER A 169 -8.56 15.85 3.30
N TYR A 170 -8.50 14.56 2.94
CA TYR A 170 -8.72 14.10 1.58
C TYR A 170 -9.79 13.02 1.53
N HIS A 171 -10.61 13.05 0.49
CA HIS A 171 -11.65 12.07 0.26
C HIS A 171 -11.55 11.57 -1.18
N MET A 172 -11.50 10.25 -1.36
CA MET A 172 -11.47 9.65 -2.68
C MET A 172 -12.34 8.40 -2.77
N LYS A 173 -12.88 8.18 -3.96
CA LYS A 173 -13.27 6.86 -4.42
C LYS A 173 -12.04 6.19 -5.02
N PHE A 174 -11.69 5.01 -4.54
CA PHE A 174 -10.53 4.29 -5.03
C PHE A 174 -10.83 3.59 -6.35
N THR A 175 -10.00 3.87 -7.35
CA THR A 175 -9.89 3.16 -8.63
C THR A 175 -8.43 3.06 -9.03
N ASP A 176 -8.11 2.19 -9.99
CA ASP A 176 -6.76 2.12 -10.56
C ASP A 176 -6.30 3.46 -11.17
N VAL A 177 -7.21 4.18 -11.82
CA VAL A 177 -6.94 5.50 -12.43
C VAL A 177 -6.69 6.56 -11.35
N THR A 178 -7.60 6.71 -10.39
CA THR A 178 -7.48 7.74 -9.33
C THR A 178 -6.29 7.48 -8.42
N TYR A 179 -5.98 6.21 -8.12
CA TYR A 179 -4.78 5.84 -7.37
C TYR A 179 -3.52 6.31 -8.10
N GLU A 180 -3.43 6.02 -9.39
CA GLU A 180 -2.25 6.34 -10.18
C GLU A 180 -2.04 7.85 -10.31
N GLU A 181 -3.10 8.58 -10.67
CA GLU A 181 -3.05 10.02 -10.97
C GLU A 181 -2.93 10.88 -9.70
N GLU A 182 -3.63 10.52 -8.63
CA GLU A 182 -3.78 11.41 -7.47
C GLU A 182 -2.95 10.98 -6.25
N ILE A 183 -2.61 9.69 -6.11
CA ILE A 183 -2.01 9.15 -4.88
C ILE A 183 -0.58 8.65 -5.10
N SER A 184 -0.32 7.92 -6.18
CA SER A 184 0.92 7.14 -6.33
C SER A 184 2.20 7.97 -6.21
N SER A 185 2.15 9.24 -6.62
CA SER A 185 3.29 10.17 -6.61
C SER A 185 3.52 10.87 -5.27
N ALA A 186 2.67 10.68 -4.27
CA ALA A 186 2.80 11.37 -2.98
C ALA A 186 3.94 10.78 -2.15
N ARG A 187 4.98 11.58 -1.88
CA ARG A 187 6.19 11.11 -1.19
C ARG A 187 6.03 11.09 0.32
N THR A 188 6.80 10.21 0.94
CA THR A 188 7.00 10.19 2.39
C THR A 188 7.62 11.48 2.87
N PHE A 189 7.45 11.77 4.15
CA PHE A 189 7.91 13.01 4.73
C PHE A 189 8.40 12.85 6.16
N GLY A 190 9.31 13.72 6.56
CA GLY A 190 9.89 13.73 7.91
C GLY A 190 10.39 15.12 8.30
N PHE A 191 10.67 15.30 9.59
CA PHE A 191 11.15 16.56 10.13
C PHE A 191 12.68 16.51 10.29
N LEU A 192 13.37 17.57 9.88
CA LEU A 192 14.83 17.68 9.93
C LEU A 192 15.36 17.49 11.36
N LYS A 193 14.66 18.03 12.36
CA LYS A 193 15.01 17.86 13.78
C LYS A 193 14.99 16.41 14.25
N ASP A 194 14.19 15.56 13.62
CA ASP A 194 14.09 14.15 13.97
C ASP A 194 15.17 13.32 13.26
N VAL A 195 15.74 13.81 12.15
CA VAL A 195 16.70 13.06 11.34
C VAL A 195 17.94 12.68 12.14
N GLU A 196 18.58 13.62 12.84
CA GLU A 196 19.78 13.34 13.63
C GLU A 196 19.51 12.29 14.72
N TYR A 197 18.37 12.42 15.42
CA TYR A 197 17.96 11.48 16.45
C TYR A 197 17.67 10.08 15.87
N LEU A 198 16.97 10.00 14.73
CA LEU A 198 16.69 8.74 14.05
C LEU A 198 17.98 8.08 13.58
N GLN A 199 18.89 8.83 12.97
CA GLN A 199 20.18 8.32 12.48
C GLN A 199 21.06 7.83 13.63
N ALA A 200 21.08 8.52 14.78
CA ALA A 200 21.76 8.05 15.98
C ALA A 200 21.21 6.72 16.51
N LYS A 201 19.96 6.37 16.17
CA LYS A 201 19.32 5.08 16.47
C LYS A 201 19.37 4.06 15.33
N GLY A 202 20.15 4.34 14.28
CA GLY A 202 20.28 3.46 13.11
C GLY A 202 19.06 3.45 12.19
N LEU A 203 18.25 4.52 12.22
CA LEU A 203 17.05 4.71 11.39
C LEU A 203 17.24 5.91 10.46
N ALA A 204 16.46 5.96 9.38
CA ALA A 204 16.51 7.02 8.36
C ALA A 204 17.92 7.25 7.76
N LEU A 205 18.78 6.22 7.74
CA LEU A 205 20.16 6.31 7.25
C LEU A 205 20.24 6.51 5.73
N GLY A 206 19.20 6.10 4.98
CA GLY A 206 19.07 6.31 3.54
C GLY A 206 18.17 7.50 3.17
N GLY A 207 17.65 8.24 4.15
CA GLY A 207 16.79 9.39 3.93
C GLY A 207 17.53 10.56 3.28
N SER A 208 16.91 11.19 2.29
CA SER A 208 17.46 12.35 1.59
C SER A 208 16.35 13.19 0.95
N LEU A 209 16.68 14.40 0.49
CA LEU A 209 15.74 15.25 -0.26
C LEU A 209 15.25 14.62 -1.58
N LYS A 210 15.93 13.57 -2.07
CA LYS A 210 15.55 12.84 -3.28
C LYS A 210 14.45 11.82 -3.04
N ASN A 211 14.28 11.36 -1.79
CA ASN A 211 13.36 10.28 -1.45
C ASN A 211 12.43 10.60 -0.27
N ALA A 212 12.40 11.85 0.19
CA ALA A 212 11.46 12.33 1.19
C ALA A 212 11.23 13.83 1.04
N VAL A 213 10.04 14.28 1.40
CA VAL A 213 9.76 15.69 1.70
C VAL A 213 10.24 15.96 3.12
N ILE A 214 11.22 16.85 3.27
CA ILE A 214 11.77 17.20 4.56
C ILE A 214 11.27 18.58 4.97
N LEU A 215 10.90 18.71 6.24
CA LEU A 215 10.46 19.97 6.85
C LEU A 215 11.45 20.40 7.92
N ASP A 216 11.83 21.68 7.94
CA ASP A 216 12.43 22.28 9.14
C ASP A 216 11.30 22.67 10.13
N ASP A 217 11.54 23.58 11.08
CA ASP A 217 10.49 24.00 12.03
C ASP A 217 9.44 24.96 11.42
N HIS A 218 9.67 25.45 10.19
CA HIS A 218 8.90 26.53 9.58
C HIS A 218 8.43 26.24 8.15
N ARG A 219 9.18 25.46 7.38
CA ARG A 219 8.96 25.29 5.94
C ARG A 219 9.44 23.94 5.42
N ILE A 220 9.03 23.64 4.20
CA ILE A 220 9.54 22.55 3.38
C ILE A 220 10.92 22.96 2.83
N ILE A 221 11.91 22.07 2.93
CA ILE A 221 13.29 22.36 2.50
C ILE A 221 13.61 21.85 1.08
N ASN A 222 12.77 20.98 0.50
CA ASN A 222 12.91 20.54 -0.88
C ASN A 222 12.74 21.74 -1.83
N LYS A 223 13.77 22.03 -2.64
CA LYS A 223 13.78 23.19 -3.57
C LYS A 223 12.64 23.17 -4.59
N ASP A 224 12.30 21.97 -5.08
CA ASP A 224 11.23 21.77 -6.05
C ASP A 224 9.82 21.76 -5.40
N GLY A 225 9.75 21.88 -4.07
CA GLY A 225 8.50 21.90 -3.32
C GLY A 225 7.76 20.56 -3.29
N LEU A 226 6.43 20.65 -3.19
CA LEU A 226 5.52 19.52 -3.18
C LEU A 226 5.07 19.16 -4.60
N ARG A 227 4.79 17.86 -4.83
CA ARG A 227 4.14 17.37 -6.05
C ARG A 227 2.65 17.68 -6.05
N PHE A 228 2.05 17.77 -4.86
CA PHE A 228 0.66 18.13 -4.65
C PHE A 228 0.56 19.12 -3.49
N PRO A 229 -0.38 20.09 -3.50
CA PRO A 229 -0.63 20.96 -2.34
C PRO A 229 -0.95 20.18 -1.06
N ASP A 230 -1.55 19.00 -1.21
CA ASP A 230 -2.02 18.07 -0.17
C ASP A 230 -1.19 16.76 -0.13
N GLU A 231 0.10 16.82 -0.52
CA GLU A 231 0.98 15.64 -0.63
C GLU A 231 1.07 14.84 0.68
N PHE A 232 1.03 15.50 1.85
CA PHE A 232 1.16 14.83 3.16
C PHE A 232 -0.02 13.89 3.47
N VAL A 233 -1.26 14.36 3.28
CA VAL A 233 -2.45 13.52 3.52
C VAL A 233 -2.59 12.44 2.44
N LYS A 234 -2.21 12.75 1.19
CA LYS A 234 -2.18 11.76 0.10
C LYS A 234 -1.16 10.66 0.36
N HIS A 235 0.01 10.98 0.93
CA HIS A 235 0.95 9.96 1.34
C HIS A 235 0.40 9.08 2.47
N LYS A 236 -0.33 9.65 3.44
CA LYS A 236 -1.00 8.82 4.45
C LYS A 236 -2.08 7.90 3.89
N ILE A 237 -2.73 8.31 2.80
CA ILE A 237 -3.64 7.44 2.04
C ILE A 237 -2.87 6.33 1.32
N LEU A 238 -1.73 6.65 0.69
CA LEU A 238 -0.84 5.66 0.08
C LEU A 238 -0.40 4.60 1.11
N ASP A 239 0.10 5.03 2.27
CA ASP A 239 0.45 4.14 3.39
C ASP A 239 -0.72 3.24 3.79
N ALA A 240 -1.92 3.83 3.95
CA ALA A 240 -3.10 3.08 4.34
C ALA A 240 -3.55 2.06 3.28
N ILE A 241 -3.46 2.37 2.00
CA ILE A 241 -3.75 1.41 0.92
C ILE A 241 -2.79 0.22 1.01
N GLY A 242 -1.50 0.49 1.21
CA GLY A 242 -0.48 -0.52 1.43
C GLY A 242 -0.77 -1.40 2.64
N ASP A 243 -0.99 -0.80 3.81
CA ASP A 243 -1.27 -1.53 5.04
C ASP A 243 -2.56 -2.36 4.95
N LEU A 244 -3.65 -1.77 4.44
CA LEU A 244 -4.95 -2.44 4.32
C LEU A 244 -4.88 -3.65 3.38
N SER A 245 -4.01 -3.61 2.36
CA SER A 245 -3.83 -4.73 1.43
C SER A 245 -3.27 -6.00 2.09
N LEU A 246 -2.65 -5.89 3.28
CA LEU A 246 -2.13 -7.03 4.05
C LEU A 246 -3.23 -7.96 4.58
N ILE A 247 -4.50 -7.57 4.48
CA ILE A 247 -5.63 -8.49 4.68
C ILE A 247 -5.69 -9.57 3.58
N GLY A 248 -4.98 -9.38 2.47
CA GLY A 248 -4.83 -10.35 1.37
C GLY A 248 -6.03 -10.46 0.42
N ILE A 249 -7.08 -9.67 0.63
CA ILE A 249 -8.32 -9.67 -0.17
C ILE A 249 -8.78 -8.20 -0.34
N PRO A 250 -9.10 -7.74 -1.56
CA PRO A 250 -9.60 -6.38 -1.76
C PRO A 250 -10.84 -6.07 -0.91
N ILE A 251 -10.81 -4.92 -0.23
CA ILE A 251 -11.90 -4.44 0.63
C ILE A 251 -12.89 -3.63 -0.20
N ILE A 252 -14.19 -3.84 0.03
CA ILE A 252 -15.29 -2.99 -0.44
C ILE A 252 -15.99 -2.41 0.78
N GLY A 253 -15.90 -1.10 0.94
CA GLY A 253 -16.28 -0.38 2.15
C GLY A 253 -15.65 1.02 2.18
N HIS A 254 -15.98 1.80 3.20
CA HIS A 254 -15.42 3.14 3.37
C HIS A 254 -14.45 3.15 4.55
N PHE A 255 -13.16 3.27 4.25
CA PHE A 255 -12.12 3.48 5.25
C PHE A 255 -12.09 4.96 5.65
N VAL A 256 -12.24 5.24 6.95
CA VAL A 256 -12.18 6.58 7.52
C VAL A 256 -11.11 6.60 8.60
N ALA A 257 -10.15 7.52 8.48
CA ALA A 257 -9.05 7.65 9.41
C ALA A 257 -8.81 9.10 9.85
N PHE A 258 -8.49 9.28 11.13
CA PHE A 258 -8.03 10.53 11.70
C PHE A 258 -6.74 10.28 12.48
N LYS A 259 -5.64 10.93 12.09
CA LYS A 259 -4.30 10.77 12.70
C LYS A 259 -3.84 9.30 12.78
N SER A 260 -4.34 8.43 11.89
CA SER A 260 -3.94 7.02 11.87
C SER A 260 -2.48 6.86 11.39
N GLY A 261 -1.95 5.65 11.54
CA GLY A 261 -0.66 5.22 11.03
C GLY A 261 -0.61 3.69 10.99
N HIS A 262 0.53 3.12 10.61
CA HIS A 262 0.70 1.67 10.40
C HIS A 262 0.18 0.83 11.57
N ARG A 263 0.46 1.24 12.81
CA ARG A 263 -0.01 0.54 14.01
C ARG A 263 -1.53 0.44 14.08
N LEU A 264 -2.22 1.57 13.93
CA LEU A 264 -3.68 1.62 14.06
C LEU A 264 -4.37 0.97 12.86
N ASN A 265 -3.80 1.08 11.65
CA ASN A 265 -4.24 0.35 10.46
C ASN A 265 -4.16 -1.17 10.69
N ASN A 266 -3.04 -1.69 11.21
CA ASN A 266 -2.86 -3.10 11.54
C ASN A 266 -3.82 -3.58 12.66
N ILE A 267 -4.04 -2.76 13.70
CA ILE A 267 -5.02 -3.06 14.76
C ILE A 267 -6.43 -3.17 14.15
N LEU A 268 -6.82 -2.27 13.25
CA LEU A 268 -8.11 -2.33 12.56
C LEU A 268 -8.27 -3.62 11.76
N LEU A 269 -7.23 -4.03 11.01
CA LEU A 269 -7.27 -5.29 10.24
C LEU A 269 -7.40 -6.52 11.14
N LYS A 270 -6.69 -6.55 12.27
CA LYS A 270 -6.81 -7.64 13.25
C LYS A 270 -8.21 -7.69 13.86
N GLU A 271 -8.78 -6.55 14.22
CA GLU A 271 -10.15 -6.47 14.73
C GLU A 271 -11.17 -6.91 13.67
N LEU A 272 -10.97 -6.53 12.40
CA LEU A 272 -11.81 -6.95 11.28
C LEU A 272 -11.83 -8.48 11.13
N LEU A 273 -10.68 -9.15 11.24
CA LEU A 273 -10.60 -10.61 11.13
C LEU A 273 -11.31 -11.34 12.28
N VAL A 274 -11.36 -10.73 13.46
CA VAL A 274 -12.08 -11.27 14.63
C VAL A 274 -13.59 -11.07 14.47
N ARG A 275 -14.02 -9.88 14.03
CA ARG A 275 -15.44 -9.52 13.86
C ARG A 275 -16.03 -9.99 12.53
N ARG A 276 -16.15 -11.30 12.38
CA ARG A 276 -16.70 -11.94 11.17
C ARG A 276 -18.13 -11.53 10.85
N GLU A 277 -18.90 -11.04 11.81
CA GLU A 277 -20.26 -10.53 11.63
C GLU A 277 -20.33 -9.16 10.94
N CYS A 278 -19.19 -8.47 10.78
CA CYS A 278 -19.10 -7.14 10.18
C CYS A 278 -18.72 -7.16 8.70
N TRP A 279 -18.48 -8.34 8.11
CA TRP A 279 -18.14 -8.48 6.69
C TRP A 279 -18.61 -9.82 6.11
N THR A 280 -18.65 -9.90 4.78
CA THR A 280 -18.90 -11.15 4.04
C THR A 280 -17.99 -11.22 2.82
N LEU A 281 -17.81 -12.42 2.25
CA LEU A 281 -17.05 -12.61 1.01
C LEU A 281 -17.98 -12.59 -0.19
N ALA A 282 -17.77 -11.61 -1.07
CA ALA A 282 -18.36 -11.62 -2.39
C ALA A 282 -17.39 -12.25 -3.40
N SER A 283 -17.95 -13.05 -4.30
CA SER A 283 -17.29 -13.52 -5.52
C SER A 283 -18.34 -13.61 -6.61
N ARG A 284 -17.92 -13.89 -7.84
CA ARG A 284 -18.84 -14.13 -8.97
C ARG A 284 -19.92 -15.19 -8.63
N PHE A 285 -19.56 -16.18 -7.80
CA PHE A 285 -20.39 -17.34 -7.47
C PHE A 285 -21.03 -17.29 -6.06
N SER A 286 -20.56 -16.45 -5.14
CA SER A 286 -21.05 -16.36 -3.75
C SER A 286 -21.88 -15.10 -3.47
N LYS A 287 -22.86 -14.82 -4.33
CA LYS A 287 -23.63 -13.55 -4.33
C LYS A 287 -24.68 -13.42 -3.21
N LYS A 288 -24.99 -14.44 -2.42
CA LYS A 288 -26.21 -14.40 -1.59
C LYS A 288 -26.19 -13.36 -0.45
N GLU A 289 -25.07 -13.17 0.24
CA GLU A 289 -25.01 -12.28 1.43
C GLU A 289 -24.55 -10.85 1.12
N ALA A 290 -23.60 -10.66 0.18
CA ALA A 290 -23.19 -9.31 -0.19
C ALA A 290 -24.33 -8.53 -0.86
N PHE A 291 -25.16 -9.22 -1.65
CA PHE A 291 -26.29 -8.60 -2.35
C PHE A 291 -27.50 -8.33 -1.46
N SER A 292 -27.58 -8.91 -0.26
CA SER A 292 -28.60 -8.50 0.72
C SER A 292 -28.28 -7.14 1.35
N VAL A 293 -27.02 -6.68 1.27
CA VAL A 293 -26.59 -5.38 1.79
C VAL A 293 -26.50 -4.34 0.66
N PHE A 294 -25.91 -4.69 -0.48
CA PHE A 294 -25.78 -3.80 -1.63
C PHE A 294 -26.23 -4.47 -2.92
N PRO A 295 -27.18 -3.89 -3.70
CA PRO A 295 -27.69 -4.50 -4.93
C PRO A 295 -26.62 -4.59 -6.04
N SER A 296 -25.57 -3.78 -5.96
CA SER A 296 -24.40 -3.84 -6.83
C SER A 296 -23.16 -3.34 -6.09
N LEU A 297 -21.98 -3.81 -6.54
CA LEU A 297 -20.68 -3.36 -6.02
C LEU A 297 -19.91 -2.67 -7.14
N SER A 298 -19.27 -1.54 -6.83
CA SER A 298 -18.34 -0.86 -7.72
C SER A 298 -16.93 -1.34 -7.41
N VAL A 299 -16.37 -2.13 -8.32
CA VAL A 299 -15.04 -2.73 -8.19
C VAL A 299 -14.12 -2.08 -9.23
N PRO A 300 -12.91 -1.64 -8.86
CA PRO A 300 -11.96 -1.07 -9.82
C PRO A 300 -11.66 -2.01 -10.98
N SER A 301 -11.37 -1.44 -12.15
CA SER A 301 -11.17 -2.21 -13.39
C SER A 301 -9.79 -2.88 -13.45
N PHE A 302 -8.80 -2.25 -12.81
CA PHE A 302 -7.38 -2.60 -12.83
C PHE A 302 -6.82 -2.78 -14.24
N ARG A 303 -7.30 -2.01 -15.21
CA ARG A 303 -6.90 -2.08 -16.61
C ARG A 303 -5.74 -1.15 -16.97
N VAL A 304 -5.30 -0.31 -16.04
CA VAL A 304 -4.18 0.63 -16.25
C VAL A 304 -2.85 -0.07 -16.62
N THR A 305 -2.69 -1.35 -16.29
CA THR A 305 -1.53 -2.18 -16.69
C THR A 305 -1.81 -3.13 -17.85
N ASP A 306 -3.01 -3.09 -18.44
CA ASP A 306 -3.29 -3.86 -19.65
C ASP A 306 -2.51 -3.22 -20.82
N PRO A 307 -2.00 -4.02 -21.78
CA PRO A 307 -1.42 -3.46 -22.99
C PRO A 307 -2.42 -2.51 -23.66
N ALA A 308 -1.96 -1.36 -24.15
CA ALA A 308 -2.80 -0.49 -24.94
C ALA A 308 -3.43 -1.32 -26.09
N PRO A 309 -4.74 -1.19 -26.36
CA PRO A 309 -5.34 -1.89 -27.49
C PRO A 309 -4.55 -1.52 -28.76
N PRO A 310 -4.31 -2.47 -29.68
CA PRO A 310 -3.60 -2.17 -30.92
C PRO A 310 -4.28 -0.99 -31.61
N SER A 311 -3.50 0.03 -31.97
CA SER A 311 -4.02 1.24 -32.63
C SER A 311 -4.78 0.84 -33.88
N ALA A 312 -6.03 1.27 -34.02
CA ALA A 312 -6.91 1.01 -35.17
C ALA A 312 -6.48 1.76 -36.45
N SER A 313 -5.19 2.01 -36.64
CA SER A 313 -4.60 2.72 -37.76
C SER A 313 -3.57 1.84 -38.45
N ALA A 314 -4.06 0.76 -39.07
CA ALA A 314 -3.42 0.00 -40.14
C ALA A 314 -4.42 -1.03 -40.70
N ILE A 315 -5.47 -0.57 -41.36
CA ILE A 315 -6.22 -1.32 -42.39
C ILE A 315 -6.49 -0.37 -43.55
#